data_AF-A0A849PYJ7-F1
#
_entry.id   AF-A0A849PYJ7-F1
#
_cell.length_a   1.000
_cell.length_b   1.000
_cell.length_c   1.000
_cell.angle_alpha   90.00
_cell.angle_beta   90.00
_cell.angle_gamma   90.00
#
_symmetry.space_group_name_H-M   'P 1'
#
loop_
_entity.id
_entity.type
_entity.pdbx_description
1 polymer ?
#
loop_
_entity_poly.entity_id
_entity_poly.type
_entity_poly.pdbx_seq_one_letter_code
_entity_poly.pdbx_strand_id
1 'polypeptide(L)'
;MPIITLQYEDLESLTKADKDTIIDRVPMIGADIERIEKEAIDIEFFPDRPDLYSVEGVARAMRGFMNIETGLCQYEVTPSGVHIELEEGIKDVRPVIGCAIVRGINFTSSSIKSLMDLQEDLHWGLGRNRKKVSIGVHDMTNLKPPFKYQAVSPDFEFVPLDFTEPMTMDEILEKHPKGVRFANILGGMEKYPLITDSEGNVLSFPPIINGTLTRVEESTTDLFIDVTGLGDAVYTALSIVVSALAERGGKIESVKVVYPDGTEKVTPDMTPRTLKVPRSDIDSLIGIELTDDEIVNELKRMRFDANVLEDGEMFEISVPTYRADILHNYDIVEDIAIGYGFDKIKSEFPKSATIGCAHPISITRGIMREIM
;
A
#
# COMPACT_ATOMS: atom_id res chain seq x y z
N MET A 1 -1.21 1.61 15.86
CA MET A 1 -0.79 1.48 14.45
C MET A 1 -1.94 0.75 13.75
N PRO A 2 -1.94 0.48 12.43
CA PRO A 2 -3.06 -0.24 11.82
C PRO A 2 -3.10 -1.68 12.33
N ILE A 3 -4.28 -2.11 12.76
CA ILE A 3 -4.56 -3.48 13.21
C ILE A 3 -5.34 -4.14 12.08
N ILE A 4 -4.76 -5.18 11.49
CA ILE A 4 -5.30 -5.84 10.31
C ILE A 4 -5.85 -7.20 10.72
N THR A 5 -7.13 -7.43 10.44
CA THR A 5 -7.79 -8.71 10.69
C THR A 5 -7.58 -9.65 9.50
N LEU A 6 -6.82 -10.72 9.68
CA LEU A 6 -6.50 -11.70 8.66
C LEU A 6 -7.31 -12.99 8.88
N GLN A 7 -8.13 -13.37 7.90
CA GLN A 7 -8.90 -14.62 7.94
C GLN A 7 -7.99 -15.82 7.69
N TYR A 8 -8.08 -16.87 8.51
CA TYR A 8 -7.18 -18.03 8.39
C TYR A 8 -7.36 -18.78 7.07
N GLU A 9 -8.59 -18.92 6.58
CA GLU A 9 -8.87 -19.62 5.32
C GLU A 9 -8.10 -19.00 4.14
N ASP A 10 -8.18 -17.67 3.99
CA ASP A 10 -7.44 -16.94 2.97
C ASP A 10 -5.92 -16.98 3.24
N LEU A 11 -5.51 -16.79 4.50
CA LEU A 11 -4.10 -16.69 4.87
C LEU A 11 -3.35 -18.01 4.66
N GLU A 12 -3.92 -19.15 5.07
CA GLU A 12 -3.34 -20.48 4.84
C GLU A 12 -3.29 -20.82 3.34
N SER A 13 -4.36 -20.52 2.61
CA SER A 13 -4.43 -20.76 1.16
C SER A 13 -3.39 -19.95 0.39
N LEU A 14 -3.27 -18.64 0.67
CA LEU A 14 -2.35 -17.75 -0.03
C LEU A 14 -0.90 -17.95 0.42
N THR A 15 -0.66 -18.24 1.69
CA THR A 15 0.70 -18.47 2.22
C THR A 15 1.22 -19.87 1.88
N LYS A 16 0.32 -20.84 1.68
CA LYS A 16 0.64 -22.27 1.52
C LYS A 16 1.35 -22.84 2.77
N ALA A 17 0.91 -22.39 3.94
CA ALA A 17 1.39 -22.80 5.25
C ALA A 17 0.22 -22.93 6.22
N ASP A 18 0.38 -23.74 7.26
CA ASP A 18 -0.65 -23.91 8.30
C ASP A 18 -0.66 -22.73 9.29
N LYS A 19 -1.82 -22.54 9.94
CA LYS A 19 -2.07 -21.51 10.94
C LYS A 19 -1.00 -21.42 12.03
N ASP A 20 -0.57 -22.53 12.61
CA ASP A 20 0.36 -22.52 13.75
C ASP A 20 1.74 -22.02 13.30
N THR A 21 2.20 -22.51 12.15
CA THR A 21 3.45 -22.03 11.54
C THR A 21 3.38 -20.53 11.23
N ILE A 22 2.25 -20.03 10.73
CA ILE A 22 2.09 -18.60 10.41
C ILE A 22 2.14 -17.76 11.70
N ILE A 23 1.41 -18.14 12.75
CA ILE A 23 1.38 -17.44 14.03
C ILE A 23 2.78 -17.32 14.64
N ASP A 24 3.57 -18.39 14.60
CA ASP A 24 4.91 -18.41 15.17
C ASP A 24 5.90 -17.53 14.40
N ARG A 25 5.65 -17.30 13.10
CA ARG A 25 6.60 -16.67 12.18
C ARG A 25 6.29 -15.21 11.86
N VAL A 26 5.01 -14.80 11.84
CA VAL A 26 4.63 -13.41 11.52
C VAL A 26 5.34 -12.38 12.41
N PRO A 27 5.54 -12.59 13.72
CA PRO A 27 6.25 -11.60 14.52
C PRO A 27 7.68 -11.33 14.09
N MET A 28 8.31 -12.29 13.41
CA MET A 28 9.69 -12.16 12.93
C MET A 28 9.83 -11.21 11.75
N ILE A 29 8.74 -10.77 11.11
CA ILE A 29 8.75 -9.76 10.03
C ILE A 29 8.31 -8.37 10.51
N GLY A 30 8.44 -8.07 11.80
CA GLY A 30 8.12 -6.76 12.36
C GLY A 30 6.61 -6.54 12.55
N ALA A 31 5.95 -7.51 13.19
CA ALA A 31 4.51 -7.47 13.43
C ALA A 31 4.19 -7.93 14.85
N ASP A 32 3.18 -7.35 15.47
CA ASP A 32 2.74 -7.73 16.82
C ASP A 32 1.35 -8.36 16.77
N ILE A 33 1.18 -9.51 17.40
CA ILE A 33 -0.12 -10.20 17.45
C ILE A 33 -0.93 -9.58 18.59
N GLU A 34 -1.99 -8.87 18.21
CA GLU A 34 -2.91 -8.22 19.15
C GLU A 34 -3.93 -9.23 19.69
N ARG A 35 -4.48 -10.08 18.80
CA ARG A 35 -5.54 -11.00 19.17
C ARG A 35 -5.59 -12.23 18.27
N ILE A 36 -5.75 -13.39 18.89
CA ILE A 36 -5.98 -14.66 18.21
C ILE A 36 -7.44 -15.03 18.41
N GLU A 37 -8.20 -15.12 17.33
CA GLU A 37 -9.57 -15.61 17.34
C GLU A 37 -9.67 -17.03 16.74
N LYS A 38 -10.89 -17.55 16.68
CA LYS A 38 -11.16 -18.87 16.12
C LYS A 38 -10.91 -18.90 14.61
N GLU A 39 -11.40 -17.88 13.89
CA GLU A 39 -11.45 -17.84 12.42
C GLU A 39 -10.53 -16.77 11.81
N ALA A 40 -9.99 -15.87 12.63
CA ALA A 40 -9.06 -14.82 12.21
C ALA A 40 -7.97 -14.52 13.25
N ILE A 41 -6.98 -13.75 12.83
CA ILE A 41 -5.95 -13.16 13.68
C ILE A 41 -5.88 -11.66 13.43
N ASP A 42 -5.74 -10.87 14.50
CA ASP A 42 -5.50 -9.44 14.41
C ASP A 42 -4.01 -9.16 14.65
N ILE A 43 -3.40 -8.49 13.68
CA ILE A 43 -1.97 -8.21 13.69
C ILE A 43 -1.76 -6.71 13.51
N GLU A 44 -0.98 -6.12 14.43
CA GLU A 44 -0.50 -4.75 14.32
C GLU A 44 0.78 -4.73 13.46
N PHE A 45 0.73 -3.99 12.36
CA PHE A 45 1.89 -3.79 11.48
C PHE A 45 2.44 -2.37 11.62
N PHE A 46 3.74 -2.20 11.37
CA PHE A 46 4.32 -0.87 11.35
C PHE A 46 3.78 -0.02 10.19
N PRO A 47 3.55 1.30 10.40
CA PRO A 47 2.88 2.14 9.42
C PRO A 47 3.60 2.37 8.08
N ASP A 48 4.90 2.08 8.05
CA ASP A 48 5.81 2.21 6.91
C ASP A 48 5.62 1.11 5.87
N ARG A 49 5.05 -0.05 6.25
CA ARG A 49 4.76 -1.20 5.38
C ARG A 49 3.28 -1.33 5.02
N PRO A 50 2.68 -0.38 4.27
CA PRO A 50 1.28 -0.44 3.86
C PRO A 50 0.97 -1.60 2.90
N ASP A 51 1.99 -2.24 2.33
CA ASP A 51 1.82 -3.47 1.56
C ASP A 51 1.38 -4.65 2.44
N LEU A 52 1.48 -4.56 3.77
CA LEU A 52 1.05 -5.58 4.73
C LEU A 52 -0.37 -5.36 5.26
N TYR A 53 -1.11 -4.35 4.79
CA TYR A 53 -2.47 -4.06 5.26
C TYR A 53 -3.55 -4.98 4.67
N SER A 54 -3.18 -6.15 4.19
CA SER A 54 -4.11 -7.15 3.67
C SER A 54 -3.56 -8.56 3.76
N VAL A 55 -4.45 -9.56 3.70
CA VAL A 55 -4.06 -10.97 3.73
C VAL A 55 -3.16 -11.35 2.55
N GLU A 56 -3.36 -10.75 1.39
CA GLU A 56 -2.57 -10.97 0.19
C GLU A 56 -1.14 -10.44 0.36
N GLY A 57 -1.02 -9.25 0.94
CA GLY A 57 0.25 -8.63 1.27
C GLY A 57 1.06 -9.42 2.30
N VAL A 58 0.42 -9.79 3.40
CA VAL A 58 1.03 -10.60 4.46
C VAL A 58 1.44 -11.96 3.92
N ALA A 59 0.55 -12.64 3.18
CA ALA A 59 0.86 -13.94 2.59
C ALA A 59 2.09 -13.86 1.65
N ARG A 60 2.16 -12.82 0.79
CA ARG A 60 3.32 -12.60 -0.09
C ARG A 60 4.62 -12.44 0.70
N ALA A 61 4.63 -11.63 1.74
CA ALA A 61 5.80 -11.44 2.60
C ALA A 61 6.19 -12.74 3.32
N MET A 62 5.21 -13.45 3.88
CA MET A 62 5.42 -14.72 4.59
C MET A 62 5.97 -15.83 3.70
N ARG A 63 5.50 -15.93 2.44
CA ARG A 63 6.08 -16.89 1.47
C ARG A 63 7.57 -16.63 1.23
N GLY A 64 7.97 -15.36 1.15
CA GLY A 64 9.36 -14.95 1.11
C GLY A 64 10.11 -15.40 2.35
N PHE A 65 9.64 -14.93 3.51
CA PHE A 65 10.28 -15.13 4.80
C PHE A 65 10.48 -16.62 5.15
N MET A 66 9.51 -17.46 4.81
CA MET A 66 9.55 -18.91 5.05
C MET A 66 10.30 -19.69 3.95
N ASN A 67 10.89 -19.02 2.96
CA ASN A 67 11.56 -19.61 1.80
C ASN A 67 10.65 -20.52 0.95
N ILE A 68 9.33 -20.29 0.97
CA ILE A 68 8.36 -20.99 0.11
C ILE A 68 8.48 -20.45 -1.33
N GLU A 69 8.59 -19.14 -1.46
CA GLU A 69 8.74 -18.44 -2.72
C GLU A 69 9.59 -17.19 -2.46
N THR A 70 10.83 -17.20 -2.96
CA THR A 70 11.83 -16.15 -2.71
C THR A 70 12.12 -15.35 -3.96
N GLY A 71 12.74 -14.20 -3.79
CA GLY A 71 13.10 -13.30 -4.88
C GLY A 71 12.00 -12.31 -5.17
N LEU A 72 12.29 -11.40 -6.10
CA LEU A 72 11.35 -10.37 -6.51
C LEU A 72 10.05 -10.99 -7.07
N CYS A 73 8.90 -10.55 -6.58
CA CYS A 73 7.63 -10.88 -7.21
C CYS A 73 7.47 -10.04 -8.49
N GLN A 74 7.40 -10.71 -9.65
CA GLN A 74 7.21 -10.05 -10.94
C GLN A 74 5.74 -10.03 -11.31
N TYR A 75 5.22 -8.84 -11.59
CA TYR A 75 3.87 -8.65 -12.08
C TYR A 75 3.89 -8.24 -13.54
N GLU A 76 3.35 -9.10 -14.40
CA GLU A 76 3.16 -8.78 -15.81
C GLU A 76 2.03 -7.75 -15.95
N VAL A 77 2.29 -6.68 -16.72
CA VAL A 77 1.31 -5.64 -17.02
C VAL A 77 1.11 -5.57 -18.53
N THR A 78 -0.11 -5.86 -18.99
CA THR A 78 -0.45 -5.81 -20.41
C THR A 78 -1.25 -4.54 -20.75
N PRO A 79 -1.11 -3.91 -21.93
CA PRO A 79 -1.93 -2.74 -22.27
C PRO A 79 -3.42 -3.10 -22.40
N SER A 80 -4.30 -2.38 -21.69
CA SER A 80 -5.77 -2.58 -21.82
C SER A 80 -6.35 -1.99 -23.11
N GLY A 81 -5.67 -1.01 -23.70
CA GLY A 81 -6.22 -0.15 -24.76
C GLY A 81 -7.20 0.92 -24.27
N VAL A 82 -7.49 0.98 -22.96
CA VAL A 82 -8.33 2.00 -22.33
C VAL A 82 -7.51 3.22 -21.94
N HIS A 83 -8.12 4.40 -22.07
CA HIS A 83 -7.54 5.66 -21.62
C HIS A 83 -8.50 6.49 -20.77
N ILE A 84 -7.93 7.38 -19.97
CA ILE A 84 -8.61 8.40 -19.18
C ILE A 84 -8.06 9.78 -19.53
N GLU A 85 -8.95 10.73 -19.82
CA GLU A 85 -8.61 12.10 -20.21
C GLU A 85 -8.77 13.05 -19.02
N LEU A 86 -7.72 13.82 -18.72
CA LEU A 86 -7.73 14.83 -17.66
C LEU A 86 -8.11 16.19 -18.25
N GLU A 87 -9.00 16.91 -17.57
CA GLU A 87 -9.28 18.31 -17.89
C GLU A 87 -8.40 19.29 -17.10
N GLU A 88 -8.11 20.45 -17.70
CA GLU A 88 -7.26 21.49 -17.10
C GLU A 88 -7.71 21.88 -15.69
N GLY A 89 -9.03 21.94 -15.46
CA GLY A 89 -9.60 22.36 -14.17
C GLY A 89 -9.27 21.43 -13.00
N ILE A 90 -8.84 20.19 -13.24
CA ILE A 90 -8.53 19.24 -12.17
C ILE A 90 -7.21 19.53 -11.47
N LYS A 91 -6.32 20.26 -12.14
CA LYS A 91 -4.95 20.55 -11.69
C LYS A 91 -4.93 21.34 -10.37
N ASP A 92 -5.88 22.26 -10.21
CA ASP A 92 -6.00 23.13 -9.03
C ASP A 92 -6.77 22.46 -7.87
N VAL A 93 -7.40 21.31 -8.13
CA VAL A 93 -8.25 20.62 -7.15
C VAL A 93 -7.55 19.35 -6.63
N ARG A 94 -7.19 18.44 -7.55
CA ARG A 94 -6.60 17.12 -7.21
C ARG A 94 -5.86 16.55 -8.44
N PRO A 95 -4.60 16.96 -8.67
CA PRO A 95 -3.92 16.87 -9.97
C PRO A 95 -3.43 15.47 -10.37
N VAL A 96 -3.22 14.55 -9.42
CA VAL A 96 -2.57 13.27 -9.71
C VAL A 96 -3.60 12.15 -9.75
N ILE A 97 -3.53 11.33 -10.79
CA ILE A 97 -4.30 10.10 -10.91
C ILE A 97 -3.42 8.96 -11.43
N GLY A 98 -3.65 7.77 -10.91
CA GLY A 98 -3.14 6.51 -11.43
C GLY A 98 -4.30 5.54 -11.58
N CYS A 99 -4.37 4.87 -12.72
CA CYS A 99 -5.43 3.92 -13.02
C CYS A 99 -4.86 2.55 -13.37
N ALA A 100 -5.63 1.50 -13.11
CA ALA A 100 -5.35 0.15 -13.57
C ALA A 100 -6.67 -0.56 -13.89
N ILE A 101 -6.57 -1.61 -14.71
CA ILE A 101 -7.64 -2.60 -14.83
C ILE A 101 -7.09 -3.92 -14.30
N VAL A 102 -7.89 -4.67 -13.54
CA VAL A 102 -7.53 -6.04 -13.13
C VAL A 102 -8.63 -7.00 -13.55
N ARG A 103 -8.29 -7.95 -14.42
CA ARG A 103 -9.24 -8.87 -15.06
C ARG A 103 -9.26 -10.25 -14.41
N GLY A 104 -10.41 -10.91 -14.48
CA GLY A 104 -10.55 -12.35 -14.22
C GLY A 104 -10.38 -12.75 -12.76
N ILE A 105 -10.79 -11.89 -11.84
CA ILE A 105 -10.81 -12.18 -10.41
C ILE A 105 -12.07 -12.98 -10.07
N ASN A 106 -11.95 -13.97 -9.19
CA ASN A 106 -13.10 -14.67 -8.63
C ASN A 106 -13.35 -14.14 -7.21
N PHE A 107 -14.34 -13.26 -7.07
CA PHE A 107 -14.67 -12.70 -5.77
C PHE A 107 -15.50 -13.65 -4.90
N THR A 108 -15.26 -13.53 -3.61
CA THR A 108 -16.00 -14.14 -2.51
C THR A 108 -16.31 -13.01 -1.52
N SER A 109 -17.29 -13.20 -0.65
CA SER A 109 -17.55 -12.26 0.45
C SER A 109 -16.27 -11.93 1.25
N SER A 110 -15.38 -12.91 1.50
CA SER A 110 -14.12 -12.68 2.22
C SER A 110 -13.12 -11.83 1.43
N SER A 111 -12.95 -12.09 0.13
CA SER A 111 -11.99 -11.36 -0.71
C SER A 111 -12.47 -9.95 -1.04
N ILE A 112 -13.78 -9.72 -1.20
CA ILE A 112 -14.35 -8.37 -1.30
C ILE A 112 -14.09 -7.61 -0.01
N LYS A 113 -14.35 -8.24 1.15
CA LYS A 113 -14.08 -7.61 2.45
C LYS A 113 -12.59 -7.26 2.59
N SER A 114 -11.68 -8.18 2.28
CA SER A 114 -10.22 -7.93 2.29
C SER A 114 -9.83 -6.73 1.41
N LEU A 115 -10.41 -6.62 0.21
CA LEU A 115 -10.16 -5.49 -0.70
C LEU A 115 -10.69 -4.16 -0.14
N MET A 116 -11.88 -4.17 0.47
CA MET A 116 -12.45 -2.97 1.09
C MET A 116 -11.66 -2.55 2.34
N ASP A 117 -11.25 -3.50 3.18
CA ASP A 117 -10.43 -3.25 4.37
C ASP A 117 -9.06 -2.65 3.95
N LEU A 118 -8.37 -3.26 2.97
CA LEU A 118 -7.14 -2.71 2.39
C LEU A 118 -7.34 -1.28 1.85
N GLN A 119 -8.45 -1.04 1.14
CA GLN A 119 -8.79 0.30 0.65
C GLN A 119 -8.93 1.30 1.80
N GLU A 120 -9.64 0.95 2.86
CA GLU A 120 -9.88 1.80 4.03
C GLU A 120 -8.59 2.08 4.82
N ASP A 121 -7.75 1.08 5.01
CA ASP A 121 -6.46 1.22 5.71
C ASP A 121 -5.47 2.08 4.90
N LEU A 122 -5.42 1.91 3.58
CA LEU A 122 -4.63 2.79 2.71
C LEU A 122 -5.17 4.22 2.69
N HIS A 123 -6.49 4.41 2.72
CA HIS A 123 -7.11 5.74 2.85
C HIS A 123 -6.71 6.43 4.16
N TRP A 124 -6.72 5.69 5.26
CA TRP A 124 -6.38 6.20 6.58
C TRP A 124 -4.88 6.49 6.71
N GLY A 125 -4.03 5.51 6.41
CA GLY A 125 -2.57 5.58 6.52
C GLY A 125 -1.92 6.44 5.43
N LEU A 126 -1.65 5.85 4.27
CA LEU A 126 -0.96 6.51 3.16
C LEU A 126 -1.73 7.75 2.66
N GLY A 127 -3.06 7.64 2.62
CA GLY A 127 -3.97 8.71 2.18
C GLY A 127 -4.19 9.82 3.20
N ARG A 128 -3.74 9.68 4.45
CA ARG A 128 -4.02 10.62 5.55
C ARG A 128 -5.50 11.00 5.64
N ASN A 129 -6.34 10.00 5.85
CA ASN A 129 -7.80 10.11 5.74
C ASN A 129 -8.24 10.68 4.39
N ARG A 130 -7.82 10.05 3.30
CA ARG A 130 -8.13 10.37 1.90
C ARG A 130 -7.60 11.68 1.33
N LYS A 131 -7.13 12.59 2.19
CA LYS A 131 -6.61 13.91 1.80
C LYS A 131 -5.52 13.80 0.73
N LYS A 132 -4.54 12.92 0.93
CA LYS A 132 -3.41 12.71 0.01
C LYS A 132 -3.70 11.71 -1.10
N VAL A 133 -4.42 10.62 -0.79
CA VAL A 133 -4.68 9.50 -1.70
C VAL A 133 -6.09 8.99 -1.45
N SER A 134 -6.87 8.81 -2.51
CA SER A 134 -8.20 8.19 -2.48
C SER A 134 -8.23 7.15 -3.58
N ILE A 135 -8.72 5.97 -3.24
CA ILE A 135 -8.77 4.79 -4.10
C ILE A 135 -10.24 4.51 -4.40
N GLY A 136 -10.60 4.51 -5.68
CA GLY A 136 -11.85 4.00 -6.22
C GLY A 136 -11.65 2.59 -6.77
N VAL A 137 -12.60 1.71 -6.49
CA VAL A 137 -12.65 0.34 -7.04
C VAL A 137 -14.03 0.18 -7.66
N HIS A 138 -14.03 -0.18 -8.94
CA HIS A 138 -15.22 -0.10 -9.80
C HIS A 138 -15.41 -1.39 -10.58
N ASP A 139 -16.60 -1.98 -10.51
CA ASP A 139 -17.00 -3.05 -11.44
C ASP A 139 -17.04 -2.50 -12.88
N MET A 140 -16.32 -3.15 -13.79
CA MET A 140 -16.25 -2.77 -15.19
C MET A 140 -17.47 -3.18 -16.03
N THR A 141 -18.32 -4.07 -15.54
CA THR A 141 -19.41 -4.69 -16.32
C THR A 141 -20.30 -3.68 -17.02
N ASN A 142 -20.59 -2.56 -16.36
CA ASN A 142 -21.49 -1.52 -16.85
C ASN A 142 -20.77 -0.23 -17.28
N LEU A 143 -19.43 -0.23 -17.35
CA LEU A 143 -18.63 0.95 -17.66
C LEU A 143 -18.21 1.00 -19.12
N LYS A 144 -18.26 2.20 -19.72
CA LYS A 144 -17.89 2.39 -21.13
C LYS A 144 -16.73 3.37 -21.32
N PRO A 145 -15.50 2.88 -21.52
CA PRO A 145 -14.36 3.74 -21.81
C PRO A 145 -14.53 4.48 -23.16
N PRO A 146 -13.83 5.61 -23.39
CA PRO A 146 -12.84 6.22 -22.50
C PRO A 146 -13.44 6.90 -21.27
N PHE A 147 -12.62 7.09 -20.25
CA PHE A 147 -12.99 7.78 -19.02
C PHE A 147 -12.53 9.24 -19.05
N LYS A 148 -13.12 10.07 -18.19
CA LYS A 148 -12.80 11.48 -18.06
C LYS A 148 -12.66 11.86 -16.60
N TYR A 149 -11.58 12.57 -16.26
CA TYR A 149 -11.33 13.12 -14.93
C TYR A 149 -11.35 14.65 -14.98
N GLN A 150 -12.37 15.24 -14.37
CA GLN A 150 -12.74 16.64 -14.55
C GLN A 150 -13.11 17.32 -13.23
N ALA A 151 -13.09 18.65 -13.22
CA ALA A 151 -13.57 19.47 -12.11
C ALA A 151 -14.91 20.10 -12.50
N VAL A 152 -15.99 19.70 -11.82
CA VAL A 152 -17.37 20.09 -12.14
C VAL A 152 -17.97 21.04 -11.10
N SER A 153 -19.10 21.65 -11.45
CA SER A 153 -19.88 22.48 -10.50
C SER A 153 -20.38 21.63 -9.32
N PRO A 154 -20.42 22.17 -8.10
CA PRO A 154 -21.12 21.55 -6.96
C PRO A 154 -22.60 21.20 -7.23
N ASP A 155 -23.24 21.88 -8.18
CA ASP A 155 -24.61 21.60 -8.63
C ASP A 155 -24.76 20.33 -9.48
N PHE A 156 -23.66 19.66 -9.84
CA PHE A 156 -23.72 18.43 -10.62
C PHE A 156 -24.43 17.33 -9.81
N GLU A 157 -25.35 16.60 -10.44
CA GLU A 157 -26.17 15.59 -9.77
C GLU A 157 -25.81 14.17 -10.23
N PHE A 158 -25.73 13.24 -9.26
CA PHE A 158 -25.66 11.81 -9.54
C PHE A 158 -26.21 11.00 -8.37
N VAL A 159 -26.37 9.69 -8.56
CA VAL A 159 -26.81 8.77 -7.49
C VAL A 159 -25.56 8.22 -6.76
N PRO A 160 -25.28 8.66 -5.53
CA PRO A 160 -24.14 8.16 -4.76
C PRO A 160 -24.41 6.74 -4.25
N LEU A 161 -23.33 6.00 -3.96
CA LEU A 161 -23.41 4.66 -3.37
C LEU A 161 -24.36 4.62 -2.16
N ASP A 162 -25.14 3.55 -2.05
CA ASP A 162 -26.14 3.31 -0.98
C ASP A 162 -27.37 4.24 -0.99
N PHE A 163 -27.55 5.05 -2.03
CA PHE A 163 -28.75 5.86 -2.27
C PHE A 163 -29.42 5.50 -3.61
N THR A 164 -30.69 5.87 -3.76
CA THR A 164 -31.50 5.57 -4.96
C THR A 164 -31.93 6.80 -5.75
N GLU A 165 -31.84 7.99 -5.16
CA GLU A 165 -32.23 9.24 -5.79
C GLU A 165 -30.99 10.08 -6.14
N PRO A 166 -31.01 10.83 -7.25
CA PRO A 166 -29.95 11.78 -7.56
C PRO A 166 -29.83 12.86 -6.48
N MET A 167 -28.60 13.25 -6.18
CA MET A 167 -28.28 14.33 -5.25
C MET A 167 -27.21 15.21 -5.88
N THR A 168 -27.26 16.52 -5.61
CA THR A 168 -26.14 17.39 -6.00
C THR A 168 -24.89 17.03 -5.20
N MET A 169 -23.71 17.40 -5.69
CA MET A 169 -22.47 17.14 -4.96
C MET A 169 -22.44 17.87 -3.60
N ASP A 170 -22.99 19.08 -3.50
CA ASP A 170 -23.13 19.77 -2.21
C ASP A 170 -24.11 19.03 -1.27
N GLU A 171 -25.24 18.53 -1.77
CA GLU A 171 -26.15 17.73 -0.97
C GLU A 171 -25.50 16.44 -0.47
N ILE A 172 -24.64 15.82 -1.29
CA ILE A 172 -23.84 14.66 -0.87
C ILE A 172 -22.93 15.07 0.29
N LEU A 173 -22.21 16.19 0.19
CA LEU A 173 -21.33 16.68 1.26
C LEU A 173 -22.09 17.04 2.55
N GLU A 174 -23.35 17.45 2.47
CA GLU A 174 -24.16 17.85 3.62
C GLU A 174 -24.95 16.69 4.26
N LYS A 175 -25.41 15.72 3.48
CA LYS A 175 -26.38 14.69 3.91
C LYS A 175 -25.83 13.27 3.87
N HIS A 176 -24.96 12.94 2.90
CA HIS A 176 -24.46 11.58 2.75
C HIS A 176 -23.47 11.26 3.88
N PRO A 177 -23.55 10.10 4.58
CA PRO A 177 -22.66 9.80 5.71
C PRO A 177 -21.16 9.92 5.39
N LYS A 178 -20.73 9.40 4.23
CA LYS A 178 -19.35 9.57 3.74
C LYS A 178 -19.06 11.00 3.26
N GLY A 179 -20.06 11.71 2.73
CA GLY A 179 -19.93 13.11 2.32
C GLY A 179 -19.62 13.99 3.51
N VAL A 180 -20.45 13.96 4.54
CA VAL A 180 -20.28 14.72 5.78
C VAL A 180 -18.93 14.41 6.43
N ARG A 181 -18.52 13.14 6.46
CA ARG A 181 -17.25 12.71 7.06
C ARG A 181 -16.02 13.31 6.37
N PHE A 182 -16.06 13.50 5.06
CA PHE A 182 -14.89 13.89 4.25
C PHE A 182 -15.04 15.26 3.56
N ALA A 183 -16.13 15.99 3.80
CA ALA A 183 -16.43 17.29 3.18
C ALA A 183 -15.30 18.32 3.38
N ASN A 184 -14.62 18.27 4.53
CA ASN A 184 -13.50 19.16 4.84
C ASN A 184 -12.32 19.04 3.87
N ILE A 185 -12.18 17.92 3.13
CA ILE A 185 -11.11 17.76 2.14
C ILE A 185 -11.30 18.72 0.96
N LEU A 186 -12.55 19.00 0.61
CA LEU A 186 -12.93 19.88 -0.50
C LEU A 186 -13.38 21.27 -0.02
N GLY A 187 -13.27 21.54 1.28
CA GLY A 187 -13.72 22.79 1.87
C GLY A 187 -13.05 24.01 1.23
N GLY A 188 -13.86 24.94 0.73
CA GLY A 188 -13.40 26.18 0.09
C GLY A 188 -13.02 26.06 -1.37
N MET A 189 -13.24 24.91 -2.01
CA MET A 189 -13.06 24.74 -3.45
C MET A 189 -14.32 25.17 -4.21
N GLU A 190 -14.16 25.81 -5.37
CA GLU A 190 -15.29 26.25 -6.23
C GLU A 190 -15.81 25.13 -7.13
N LYS A 191 -15.01 24.09 -7.34
CA LYS A 191 -15.32 22.93 -8.20
C LYS A 191 -14.83 21.65 -7.54
N TYR A 192 -15.47 20.55 -7.90
CA TYR A 192 -15.20 19.25 -7.30
C TYR A 192 -14.72 18.21 -8.32
N PRO A 193 -13.85 17.26 -7.92
CA PRO A 193 -13.38 16.19 -8.80
C PRO A 193 -14.52 15.25 -9.18
N LEU A 194 -14.56 14.81 -10.43
CA LEU A 194 -15.52 13.81 -10.90
C LEU A 194 -14.84 12.92 -11.95
N ILE A 195 -15.07 11.61 -11.84
CA ILE A 195 -14.68 10.64 -12.86
C ILE A 195 -15.95 10.10 -13.53
N THR A 196 -16.02 10.22 -14.86
CA THR A 196 -17.14 9.73 -15.67
C THR A 196 -16.68 8.84 -16.81
N ASP A 197 -17.58 8.03 -17.33
CA ASP A 197 -17.38 7.27 -18.56
C ASP A 197 -17.83 8.05 -19.82
N SER A 198 -17.73 7.42 -20.98
CA SER A 198 -18.09 8.02 -22.27
C SER A 198 -19.59 8.26 -22.47
N GLU A 199 -20.45 7.63 -21.66
CA GLU A 199 -21.90 7.86 -21.65
C GLU A 199 -22.34 8.84 -20.55
N GLY A 200 -21.39 9.38 -19.78
CA GLY A 200 -21.65 10.31 -18.69
C GLY A 200 -22.05 9.62 -17.38
N ASN A 201 -21.91 8.29 -17.27
CA ASN A 201 -22.11 7.60 -16.01
C ASN A 201 -21.00 7.98 -15.03
N VAL A 202 -21.36 8.24 -13.78
CA VAL A 202 -20.40 8.60 -12.73
C VAL A 202 -19.76 7.35 -12.15
N LEU A 203 -18.44 7.27 -12.24
CA LEU A 203 -17.64 6.26 -11.54
C LEU A 203 -17.45 6.67 -10.08
N SER A 204 -16.94 7.89 -9.88
CA SER A 204 -16.65 8.41 -8.55
C SER A 204 -16.69 9.92 -8.49
N PHE A 205 -16.95 10.41 -7.28
CA PHE A 205 -16.69 11.77 -6.82
C PHE A 205 -15.51 11.70 -5.82
N PRO A 206 -14.25 11.72 -6.30
CA PRO A 206 -13.10 11.67 -5.42
C PRO A 206 -12.97 12.94 -4.56
N PRO A 207 -12.47 12.85 -3.32
CA PRO A 207 -12.16 11.65 -2.54
C PRO A 207 -13.34 11.18 -1.65
N ILE A 208 -14.57 11.49 -2.04
CA ILE A 208 -15.76 11.38 -1.20
C ILE A 208 -16.44 10.02 -1.33
N ILE A 209 -16.94 9.68 -2.51
CA ILE A 209 -17.82 8.52 -2.71
C ILE A 209 -17.79 8.02 -4.16
N ASN A 210 -18.08 6.72 -4.34
CA ASN A 210 -18.24 6.10 -5.66
C ASN A 210 -19.71 6.19 -6.11
N GLY A 211 -19.95 6.03 -7.41
CA GLY A 211 -21.29 5.88 -7.96
C GLY A 211 -21.84 4.47 -7.74
N THR A 212 -23.16 4.35 -7.52
CA THR A 212 -23.84 3.07 -7.28
C THR A 212 -23.66 2.06 -8.42
N LEU A 213 -23.56 2.54 -9.67
CA LEU A 213 -23.43 1.70 -10.87
C LEU A 213 -22.17 0.82 -10.87
N THR A 214 -21.14 1.23 -10.13
CA THR A 214 -19.81 0.61 -10.14
C THR A 214 -19.53 -0.26 -8.91
N ARG A 215 -20.57 -0.57 -8.14
CA ARG A 215 -20.45 -1.37 -6.92
C ARG A 215 -19.86 -2.74 -7.23
N VAL A 216 -18.88 -3.15 -6.44
CA VAL A 216 -18.28 -4.49 -6.51
C VAL A 216 -19.18 -5.49 -5.79
N GLU A 217 -19.49 -6.59 -6.47
CA GLU A 217 -20.28 -7.70 -5.97
C GLU A 217 -19.55 -9.03 -6.22
N GLU A 218 -20.06 -10.15 -5.69
CA GLU A 218 -19.44 -11.47 -5.90
C GLU A 218 -19.45 -11.91 -7.38
N SER A 219 -20.35 -11.34 -8.19
CA SER A 219 -20.40 -11.56 -9.64
C SER A 219 -19.39 -10.72 -10.42
N THR A 220 -18.79 -9.71 -9.80
CA THR A 220 -17.77 -8.88 -10.45
C THR A 220 -16.57 -9.77 -10.78
N THR A 221 -16.00 -9.60 -11.97
CA THR A 221 -14.76 -10.30 -12.36
C THR A 221 -13.64 -9.35 -12.73
N ASP A 222 -14.02 -8.19 -13.24
CA ASP A 222 -13.12 -7.21 -13.83
C ASP A 222 -13.29 -5.88 -13.11
N LEU A 223 -12.18 -5.35 -12.62
CA LEU A 223 -12.15 -4.10 -11.87
C LEU A 223 -11.44 -3.01 -12.66
N PHE A 224 -12.02 -1.83 -12.65
CA PHE A 224 -11.30 -0.58 -12.91
C PHE A 224 -10.95 0.04 -11.56
N ILE A 225 -9.68 0.42 -11.41
CA ILE A 225 -9.15 1.01 -10.18
C ILE A 225 -8.67 2.40 -10.53
N ASP A 226 -9.19 3.41 -9.84
CA ASP A 226 -8.64 4.75 -9.87
C ASP A 226 -8.01 5.08 -8.51
N VAL A 227 -6.88 5.76 -8.55
CA VAL A 227 -6.24 6.31 -7.36
C VAL A 227 -5.97 7.77 -7.64
N THR A 228 -6.63 8.66 -6.92
CA THR A 228 -6.49 10.11 -7.07
C THR A 228 -5.79 10.72 -5.87
N GLY A 229 -5.04 11.80 -6.07
CA GLY A 229 -4.27 12.39 -5.00
C GLY A 229 -3.55 13.69 -5.34
N LEU A 230 -2.65 14.04 -4.42
CA LEU A 230 -1.88 15.29 -4.48
C LEU A 230 -0.40 15.06 -4.85
N GLY A 231 0.04 13.81 -5.04
CA GLY A 231 1.44 13.46 -5.31
C GLY A 231 1.66 11.97 -5.53
N ASP A 232 2.93 11.55 -5.57
CA ASP A 232 3.36 10.23 -6.03
C ASP A 232 2.88 9.04 -5.18
N ALA A 233 2.43 9.28 -3.95
CA ALA A 233 1.81 8.26 -3.10
C ALA A 233 0.60 7.58 -3.78
N VAL A 234 -0.01 8.23 -4.77
CA VAL A 234 -1.01 7.65 -5.67
C VAL A 234 -0.50 6.37 -6.35
N TYR A 235 0.71 6.41 -6.90
CA TYR A 235 1.27 5.27 -7.64
C TYR A 235 1.62 4.12 -6.70
N THR A 236 2.13 4.42 -5.51
CA THR A 236 2.39 3.41 -4.48
C THR A 236 1.11 2.71 -4.02
N ALA A 237 0.03 3.46 -3.73
CA ALA A 237 -1.26 2.87 -3.40
C ALA A 237 -1.79 1.99 -4.54
N LEU A 238 -1.71 2.48 -5.78
CA LEU A 238 -2.13 1.72 -6.95
C LEU A 238 -1.34 0.41 -7.05
N SER A 239 -0.01 0.45 -6.91
CA SER A 239 0.86 -0.72 -6.93
C SER A 239 0.51 -1.73 -5.83
N ILE A 240 0.22 -1.27 -4.61
CA ILE A 240 -0.20 -2.16 -3.50
C ILE A 240 -1.51 -2.86 -3.83
N VAL A 241 -2.53 -2.11 -4.27
CA VAL A 241 -3.86 -2.68 -4.57
C VAL A 241 -3.79 -3.67 -5.73
N VAL A 242 -3.14 -3.31 -6.84
CA VAL A 242 -3.05 -4.23 -8.00
C VAL A 242 -2.19 -5.46 -7.69
N SER A 243 -1.16 -5.33 -6.86
CA SER A 243 -0.36 -6.47 -6.39
C SER A 243 -1.22 -7.42 -5.55
N ALA A 244 -2.01 -6.90 -4.61
CA ALA A 244 -2.93 -7.70 -3.80
C ALA A 244 -3.95 -8.46 -4.67
N LEU A 245 -4.52 -7.81 -5.68
CA LEU A 245 -5.45 -8.47 -6.60
C LEU A 245 -4.77 -9.51 -7.50
N ALA A 246 -3.51 -9.29 -7.88
CA ALA A 246 -2.72 -10.27 -8.63
C ALA A 246 -2.41 -11.54 -7.80
N GLU A 247 -2.23 -11.43 -6.48
CA GLU A 247 -2.12 -12.60 -5.59
C GLU A 247 -3.36 -13.51 -5.63
N ARG A 248 -4.53 -12.94 -5.98
CA ARG A 248 -5.77 -13.68 -6.19
C ARG A 248 -5.99 -14.13 -7.63
N GLY A 249 -4.95 -14.08 -8.47
CA GLY A 249 -4.98 -14.51 -9.87
C GLY A 249 -5.47 -13.44 -10.86
N GLY A 250 -5.67 -12.20 -10.39
CA GLY A 250 -6.04 -11.09 -11.25
C GLY A 250 -4.94 -10.74 -12.26
N LYS A 251 -5.32 -10.44 -13.50
CA LYS A 251 -4.40 -10.01 -14.55
C LYS A 251 -4.40 -8.50 -14.64
N ILE A 252 -3.23 -7.89 -14.44
CA ILE A 252 -3.09 -6.44 -14.41
C ILE A 252 -2.98 -5.92 -15.84
N GLU A 253 -3.85 -4.98 -16.20
CA GLU A 253 -3.79 -4.23 -17.43
C GLU A 253 -3.51 -2.74 -17.16
N SER A 254 -2.66 -2.15 -17.97
CA SER A 254 -2.35 -0.72 -17.88
C SER A 254 -3.38 0.15 -18.58
N VAL A 255 -3.63 1.33 -18.02
CA VAL A 255 -4.50 2.39 -18.52
C VAL A 255 -3.64 3.58 -18.89
N LYS A 256 -3.92 4.19 -20.04
CA LYS A 256 -3.27 5.42 -20.48
C LYS A 256 -3.94 6.65 -19.85
N VAL A 257 -3.18 7.45 -19.12
CA VAL A 257 -3.60 8.75 -18.57
C VAL A 257 -3.16 9.84 -19.55
N VAL A 258 -4.12 10.57 -20.11
CA VAL A 258 -3.89 11.64 -21.10
C VAL A 258 -4.09 12.99 -20.41
N TYR A 259 -3.05 13.80 -20.38
CA TYR A 259 -3.06 15.13 -19.74
C TYR A 259 -3.52 16.23 -20.72
N PRO A 260 -3.98 17.39 -20.21
CA PRO A 260 -4.43 18.51 -21.04
C PRO A 260 -3.38 19.03 -22.03
N ASP A 261 -2.09 18.93 -21.69
CA ASP A 261 -0.97 19.33 -22.54
C ASP A 261 -0.62 18.30 -23.63
N GLY A 262 -1.38 17.19 -23.70
CA GLY A 262 -1.16 16.09 -24.62
C GLY A 262 -0.10 15.10 -24.17
N THR A 263 0.51 15.28 -22.99
CA THR A 263 1.40 14.28 -22.43
C THR A 263 0.61 13.04 -22.00
N GLU A 264 1.24 11.87 -22.13
CA GLU A 264 0.64 10.60 -21.78
C GLU A 264 1.48 9.91 -20.70
N LYS A 265 0.82 9.30 -19.72
CA LYS A 265 1.44 8.42 -18.73
C LYS A 265 0.70 7.09 -18.68
N VAL A 266 1.43 5.98 -18.71
CA VAL A 266 0.85 4.64 -18.60
C VAL A 266 0.94 4.18 -17.14
N THR A 267 -0.17 3.74 -16.57
CA THR A 267 -0.24 3.24 -15.19
C THR A 267 -0.98 1.90 -15.13
N PRO A 268 -0.67 1.00 -14.18
CA PRO A 268 0.42 1.09 -13.23
C PRO A 268 1.76 0.79 -13.91
N ASP A 269 2.82 1.44 -13.42
CA ASP A 269 4.18 1.01 -13.73
C ASP A 269 4.64 0.09 -12.60
N MET A 270 4.77 -1.20 -12.92
CA MET A 270 5.20 -2.23 -11.97
C MET A 270 6.68 -2.59 -12.13
N THR A 271 7.45 -1.79 -12.89
CA THR A 271 8.88 -1.96 -13.05
C THR A 271 9.58 -1.76 -11.70
N PRO A 272 10.36 -2.74 -11.22
CA PRO A 272 11.14 -2.60 -9.99
C PRO A 272 12.12 -1.44 -10.12
N ARG A 273 12.29 -0.70 -9.04
CA ARG A 273 13.31 0.34 -8.95
C ARG A 273 14.64 -0.29 -8.52
N THR A 274 15.74 0.26 -9.00
CA THR A 274 17.08 -0.22 -8.67
C THR A 274 17.74 0.67 -7.63
N LEU A 275 18.29 0.07 -6.57
CA LEU A 275 19.11 0.74 -5.56
C LEU A 275 20.50 0.11 -5.52
N LYS A 276 21.55 0.91 -5.32
CA LYS A 276 22.92 0.43 -5.18
C LYS A 276 23.39 0.62 -3.75
N VAL A 277 23.76 -0.48 -3.10
CA VAL A 277 24.16 -0.51 -1.70
C VAL A 277 25.63 -0.98 -1.61
N PRO A 278 26.54 -0.14 -1.09
CA PRO A 278 27.91 -0.54 -0.81
C PRO A 278 27.97 -1.65 0.23
N ARG A 279 28.89 -2.59 0.05
CA ARG A 279 29.20 -3.65 1.03
C ARG A 279 29.51 -3.08 2.41
N SER A 280 30.24 -1.97 2.46
CA SER A 280 30.62 -1.28 3.70
C SER A 280 29.43 -0.78 4.53
N ASP A 281 28.33 -0.37 3.90
CA ASP A 281 27.11 0.06 4.61
C ASP A 281 26.47 -1.13 5.34
N ILE A 282 26.46 -2.31 4.70
CA ILE A 282 25.91 -3.56 5.27
C ILE A 282 26.75 -4.00 6.48
N ASP A 283 28.07 -4.12 6.28
CA ASP A 283 28.98 -4.65 7.30
C ASP A 283 29.06 -3.75 8.54
N SER A 284 29.04 -2.43 8.33
CA SER A 284 29.18 -1.47 9.44
C SER A 284 27.95 -1.37 10.35
N LEU A 285 26.77 -1.73 9.85
CA LEU A 285 25.49 -1.53 10.54
C LEU A 285 24.91 -2.81 11.14
N ILE A 286 24.99 -3.96 10.44
CA ILE A 286 24.46 -5.23 10.96
C ILE A 286 25.37 -5.78 12.08
N GLY A 287 26.68 -5.57 11.94
CA GLY A 287 27.66 -6.01 12.94
C GLY A 287 28.00 -7.51 12.89
N ILE A 288 27.69 -8.18 11.77
CA ILE A 288 28.09 -9.56 11.48
C ILE A 288 28.69 -9.65 10.08
N GLU A 289 29.63 -10.56 9.87
CA GLU A 289 30.18 -10.85 8.54
C GLU A 289 29.29 -11.87 7.82
N LEU A 290 28.62 -11.44 6.75
CA LEU A 290 27.84 -12.31 5.86
C LEU A 290 28.58 -12.51 4.53
N THR A 291 28.55 -13.69 3.95
CA THR A 291 29.01 -13.88 2.57
C THR A 291 28.08 -13.18 1.57
N ASP A 292 28.55 -12.91 0.35
CA ASP A 292 27.72 -12.29 -0.68
C ASP A 292 26.47 -13.13 -1.00
N ASP A 293 26.64 -14.45 -1.03
CA ASP A 293 25.53 -15.39 -1.22
C ASP A 293 24.51 -15.33 -0.07
N GLU A 294 24.97 -15.19 1.19
CA GLU A 294 24.07 -15.01 2.33
C GLU A 294 23.28 -13.70 2.20
N ILE A 295 23.93 -12.58 1.88
CA ILE A 295 23.25 -11.30 1.67
C ILE A 295 22.18 -11.40 0.59
N VAL A 296 22.52 -11.98 -0.57
CA VAL A 296 21.57 -12.15 -1.67
C VAL A 296 20.41 -13.05 -1.26
N ASN A 297 20.67 -14.13 -0.51
CA ASN A 297 19.62 -15.03 -0.04
C ASN A 297 18.69 -14.36 0.98
N GLU A 298 19.21 -13.54 1.90
CA GLU A 298 18.36 -12.83 2.86
C GLU A 298 17.53 -11.72 2.17
N LEU A 299 18.08 -11.03 1.17
CA LEU A 299 17.31 -10.10 0.33
C LEU A 299 16.21 -10.83 -0.45
N LYS A 300 16.49 -12.00 -1.01
CA LYS A 300 15.49 -12.84 -1.69
C LYS A 300 14.40 -13.32 -0.73
N ARG A 301 14.76 -13.66 0.50
CA ARG A 301 13.80 -13.98 1.56
C ARG A 301 12.87 -12.80 1.85
N MET A 302 13.37 -11.57 1.77
CA MET A 302 12.57 -10.34 1.92
C MET A 302 11.91 -9.84 0.62
N ARG A 303 11.80 -10.71 -0.40
CA ARG A 303 11.15 -10.45 -1.71
C ARG A 303 11.83 -9.37 -2.58
N PHE A 304 13.14 -9.21 -2.43
CA PHE A 304 13.98 -8.46 -3.38
C PHE A 304 14.72 -9.42 -4.32
N ASP A 305 15.26 -8.89 -5.41
CA ASP A 305 16.38 -9.53 -6.10
C ASP A 305 17.63 -8.67 -5.94
N ALA A 306 18.79 -9.29 -5.96
CA ALA A 306 20.07 -8.61 -5.80
C ALA A 306 21.13 -9.24 -6.71
N ASN A 307 21.96 -8.38 -7.31
CA ASN A 307 23.13 -8.77 -8.07
C ASN A 307 24.39 -8.20 -7.40
N VAL A 308 25.43 -9.03 -7.32
CA VAL A 308 26.75 -8.60 -6.84
C VAL A 308 27.50 -7.94 -7.98
N LEU A 309 28.03 -6.75 -7.74
CA LEU A 309 28.84 -5.96 -8.65
C LEU A 309 30.23 -5.74 -8.07
N GLU A 310 31.17 -5.32 -8.92
CA GLU A 310 32.51 -4.86 -8.50
C GLU A 310 33.23 -5.86 -7.58
N ASP A 311 33.21 -7.15 -7.93
CA ASP A 311 33.87 -8.23 -7.18
C ASP A 311 33.47 -8.32 -5.69
N GLY A 312 32.25 -7.91 -5.33
CA GLY A 312 31.70 -8.03 -3.96
C GLY A 312 31.56 -6.70 -3.22
N GLU A 313 32.04 -5.59 -3.78
CA GLU A 313 32.04 -4.28 -3.12
C GLU A 313 30.69 -3.55 -3.20
N MET A 314 29.80 -3.95 -4.11
CA MET A 314 28.51 -3.29 -4.31
C MET A 314 27.40 -4.26 -4.68
N PHE A 315 26.20 -4.03 -4.13
CA PHE A 315 24.99 -4.78 -4.42
C PHE A 315 24.00 -3.91 -5.19
N GLU A 316 23.54 -4.40 -6.32
CA GLU A 316 22.44 -3.79 -7.08
C GLU A 316 21.14 -4.53 -6.76
N ILE A 317 20.20 -3.82 -6.14
CA ILE A 317 19.00 -4.39 -5.54
C ILE A 317 17.77 -3.92 -6.31
N SER A 318 16.94 -4.88 -6.72
CA SER A 318 15.65 -4.64 -7.36
C SER A 318 14.57 -4.60 -6.30
N VAL A 319 14.00 -3.42 -6.10
CA VAL A 319 12.97 -3.15 -5.09
C VAL A 319 11.59 -3.15 -5.75
N PRO A 320 10.64 -3.96 -5.27
CA PRO A 320 9.28 -3.98 -5.82
C PRO A 320 8.55 -2.65 -5.56
N THR A 321 7.62 -2.29 -6.45
CA THR A 321 6.93 -1.00 -6.44
C THR A 321 5.94 -0.82 -5.28
N TYR A 322 5.51 -1.93 -4.64
CA TYR A 322 4.65 -1.90 -3.46
C TYR A 322 5.40 -1.58 -2.15
N ARG A 323 6.74 -1.65 -2.11
CA ARG A 323 7.56 -1.31 -0.94
C ARG A 323 7.79 0.20 -0.86
N ALA A 324 6.92 0.87 -0.10
CA ALA A 324 6.89 2.32 0.08
C ALA A 324 7.98 2.85 1.04
N ASP A 325 8.41 1.99 1.95
CA ASP A 325 9.31 2.23 3.08
C ASP A 325 10.78 2.37 2.68
N ILE A 326 11.21 1.69 1.61
CA ILE A 326 12.61 1.74 1.21
C ILE A 326 12.88 3.13 0.60
N LEU A 327 13.64 3.98 1.29
CA LEU A 327 14.00 5.33 0.86
C LEU A 327 15.51 5.56 0.87
N HIS A 328 16.24 4.75 1.64
CA HIS A 328 17.69 4.80 1.83
C HIS A 328 18.28 3.39 1.78
N ASN A 329 19.61 3.32 1.64
CA ASN A 329 20.36 2.07 1.77
C ASN A 329 20.16 1.38 3.13
N TYR A 330 19.80 2.13 4.17
CA TYR A 330 19.67 1.57 5.53
C TYR A 330 18.43 0.70 5.69
N ASP A 331 17.38 0.97 4.93
CA ASP A 331 16.15 0.18 4.96
C ASP A 331 16.41 -1.21 4.34
N ILE A 332 17.32 -1.29 3.36
CA ILE A 332 17.82 -2.58 2.85
C ILE A 332 18.61 -3.32 3.92
N VAL A 333 19.48 -2.62 4.64
CA VAL A 333 20.31 -3.21 5.69
C VAL A 333 19.42 -3.78 6.81
N GLU A 334 18.36 -3.07 7.17
CA GLU A 334 17.32 -3.56 8.09
C GLU A 334 16.68 -4.85 7.58
N ASP A 335 16.26 -4.89 6.31
CA ASP A 335 15.66 -6.10 5.73
C ASP A 335 16.64 -7.29 5.67
N ILE A 336 17.94 -7.05 5.42
CA ILE A 336 18.95 -8.11 5.51
C ILE A 336 19.00 -8.66 6.94
N ALA A 337 18.97 -7.78 7.96
CA ALA A 337 18.98 -8.20 9.36
C ALA A 337 17.69 -8.97 9.76
N ILE A 338 16.53 -8.53 9.27
CA ILE A 338 15.24 -9.23 9.46
C ILE A 338 15.29 -10.61 8.81
N GLY A 339 15.72 -10.69 7.54
CA GLY A 339 15.85 -11.96 6.81
C GLY A 339 16.78 -12.94 7.52
N TYR A 340 17.94 -12.46 7.96
CA TYR A 340 18.90 -13.23 8.74
C TYR A 340 18.30 -13.73 10.06
N GLY A 341 17.58 -12.85 10.76
CA GLY A 341 16.94 -13.08 12.06
C GLY A 341 17.73 -12.44 13.20
N PHE A 342 17.11 -11.48 13.88
CA PHE A 342 17.71 -10.78 15.02
C PHE A 342 18.11 -11.72 16.17
N ASP A 343 17.43 -12.86 16.30
CA ASP A 343 17.72 -13.89 17.30
C ASP A 343 19.09 -14.56 17.11
N LYS A 344 19.65 -14.50 15.89
CA LYS A 344 20.95 -15.07 15.54
C LYS A 344 22.11 -14.08 15.71
N ILE A 345 21.82 -12.79 15.80
CA ILE A 345 22.84 -11.74 15.94
C ILE A 345 23.38 -11.77 17.38
N LYS A 346 24.68 -12.05 17.53
CA LYS A 346 25.31 -12.13 18.84
C LYS A 346 25.46 -10.75 19.45
N SER A 347 24.98 -10.58 20.69
CA SER A 347 25.16 -9.34 21.42
C SER A 347 26.63 -9.15 21.82
N GLU A 348 27.18 -7.97 21.54
CA GLU A 348 28.52 -7.56 21.95
C GLU A 348 28.47 -6.33 22.86
N PHE A 349 29.41 -6.22 23.79
CA PHE A 349 29.57 -5.01 24.57
C PHE A 349 30.20 -3.89 23.74
N PRO A 350 29.69 -2.65 23.80
CA PRO A 350 30.35 -1.51 23.17
C PRO A 350 31.79 -1.36 23.66
N LYS A 351 32.72 -1.16 22.73
CA LYS A 351 34.16 -1.01 23.02
C LYS A 351 34.50 0.34 23.69
N SER A 352 33.53 1.24 23.84
CA SER A 352 33.69 2.55 24.47
C SER A 352 33.39 2.49 25.98
N ALA A 353 34.44 2.53 26.79
CA ALA A 353 34.30 2.71 28.24
C ALA A 353 34.15 4.19 28.59
N THR A 354 33.03 4.56 29.22
CA THR A 354 32.81 5.91 29.73
C THR A 354 32.37 5.86 31.20
N ILE A 355 32.66 6.91 31.96
CA ILE A 355 32.22 7.03 33.35
C ILE A 355 30.91 7.82 33.35
N GLY A 356 29.82 7.18 33.76
CA GLY A 356 28.55 7.85 33.99
C GLY A 356 28.64 8.81 35.18
N CYS A 357 28.07 10.01 35.04
CA CYS A 357 27.89 10.92 36.17
C CYS A 357 26.40 11.24 36.33
N ALA A 358 25.94 11.34 37.58
CA ALA A 358 24.57 11.72 37.87
C ALA A 358 24.35 13.18 37.50
N HIS A 359 23.22 13.49 36.87
CA HIS A 359 22.83 14.87 36.62
C HIS A 359 22.73 15.63 37.96
N PRO A 360 23.23 16.87 38.08
CA PRO A 360 23.27 17.60 39.36
C PRO A 360 21.92 17.72 40.08
N ILE A 361 20.82 17.84 39.32
CA ILE A 361 19.46 17.87 39.87
C ILE A 361 19.10 16.56 40.57
N SER A 362 19.51 15.41 40.01
CA SER A 362 19.23 14.10 40.62
C SER A 362 19.98 13.93 41.93
N ILE A 363 21.23 14.41 42.01
CA ILE A 363 22.00 14.45 43.26
C ILE A 363 21.25 15.28 44.32
N THR A 364 20.81 16.49 43.92
CA THR A 364 20.09 17.40 44.81
C THR A 364 18.77 16.80 45.30
N ARG A 365 17.97 16.20 44.40
CA ARG A 365 16.72 15.50 44.76
C ARG A 365 16.96 14.31 45.68
N GLY A 366 18.05 13.57 45.49
CA GLY A 366 18.45 12.47 46.36
C GLY A 366 18.66 12.95 47.79
N ILE A 367 19.46 14.01 47.95
CA ILE A 367 19.71 14.63 49.26
C ILE A 367 18.41 15.11 49.91
N MET A 368 17.54 15.78 49.16
CA MET A 368 16.26 16.26 49.69
C MET A 368 15.34 15.12 50.14
N ARG A 369 15.32 13.98 49.41
CA ARG A 369 14.54 12.79 49.78
C ARG A 369 15.06 12.07 51.02
N GLU A 370 16.34 12.20 51.36
CA GLU A 370 16.87 11.63 52.60
C GLU A 370 16.56 12.51 53.82
N ILE A 371 16.39 13.81 53.61
CA ILE A 371 16.12 14.78 54.69
C ILE A 371 14.62 14.84 55.04
N MET A 372 13.75 14.72 54.03
CA MET A 372 12.29 14.69 54.19
C MET A 372 11.78 13.28 54.45
#